data_AF-A0A9P1IDN3-F1
#
_entry.id   AF-A0A9P1IDN3-F1
#
_cell.length_a   1.000
_cell.length_b   1.000
_cell.length_c   1.000
_cell.angle_alpha   90.00
_cell.angle_beta   90.00
_cell.angle_gamma   90.00
#
_symmetry.space_group_name_H-M   'P 1'
#
loop_
_entity.id
_entity.type
_entity.pdbx_description
1 polymer ?
#
loop_
_entity_poly.entity_id
_entity_poly.type
_entity_poly.pdbx_seq_one_letter_code
_entity_poly.pdbx_strand_id
1 'polypeptide(L)'
;MLILASIIHLAKSGFTSNPVNEDDLDRMGATIKVLAQGIPELDGQYGDACKQSLELMLNAKSTSRLDDPTAKTGRSKDFVEVDKTIKFTQLSARNNQQGENLFDLSLSQALGTAPKSQKFDFSSSKLGKVIQLAGFSDPIYAEAYVNVNQYDIVLDVLIVNQTSDTLQNVSLELATVGDLKLVDKPTPVTLGPADFSNIKATVKVASTENGVIFSTISYDVRGSTSDRNCVYLQDIKIDIMDYIVPGNVNDIEFRQMWSDFEWENKVNVMTPIRDLREFLAHLSASTNMKVLTGDAAIEGDCGFLAANLCAHSIFGEDALANVSVEKALPMDDSSPIVGHIRIRAKSQGMCLTLGDKISTAMRSRRDGQPIAAPSA
;
A
#
# COMPACT_ATOMS: atom_id res chain seq x y z
N MET A 1 -47.94 19.26 8.33
CA MET A 1 -47.72 20.37 9.30
C MET A 1 -47.57 19.92 10.75
N LEU A 2 -48.58 19.25 11.34
CA LEU A 2 -48.58 18.94 12.78
C LEU A 2 -47.35 18.13 13.22
N ILE A 3 -46.95 17.15 12.41
CA ILE A 3 -45.73 16.35 12.62
C ILE A 3 -44.47 17.22 12.64
N LEU A 4 -44.31 18.15 11.69
CA LEU A 4 -43.14 19.04 11.63
C LEU A 4 -43.10 19.99 12.84
N ALA A 5 -44.24 20.51 13.27
CA ALA A 5 -44.34 21.34 14.47
C ALA A 5 -43.97 20.57 15.74
N SER A 6 -44.40 19.31 15.86
CA SER A 6 -44.01 18.42 16.96
C SER A 6 -42.51 18.10 16.96
N ILE A 7 -41.89 17.91 15.79
CA ILE A 7 -40.45 17.67 15.67
C ILE A 7 -39.65 18.89 16.08
N ILE A 8 -40.05 20.10 15.66
CA ILE A 8 -39.40 21.35 16.09
C ILE A 8 -39.51 21.53 17.61
N HIS A 9 -40.68 21.20 18.18
CA HIS A 9 -40.89 21.28 19.63
C HIS A 9 -40.01 20.27 20.39
N LEU A 10 -39.90 19.03 19.88
CA LEU A 10 -39.01 18.01 20.44
C LEU A 10 -37.54 18.44 20.33
N ALA A 11 -37.12 18.99 19.19
CA ALA A 11 -35.76 19.49 18.99
C ALA A 11 -35.41 20.63 19.96
N LYS A 12 -36.36 21.52 20.27
CA LYS A 12 -36.17 22.61 21.24
C LYS A 12 -36.28 22.18 22.71
N SER A 13 -36.83 20.99 22.97
CA SER A 13 -37.04 20.48 24.33
C SER A 13 -35.78 19.91 24.99
N GLY A 14 -34.67 19.75 24.26
CA GLY A 14 -33.38 19.30 24.79
C GLY A 14 -33.30 17.81 25.14
N PHE A 15 -34.35 17.03 24.87
CA PHE A 15 -34.40 15.57 25.13
C PHE A 15 -33.74 14.72 24.02
N THR A 16 -33.12 15.33 23.00
CA THR A 16 -32.51 14.61 21.88
C THR A 16 -31.03 14.31 22.13
N SER A 17 -30.62 13.07 21.87
CA SER A 17 -29.22 12.61 22.07
C SER A 17 -28.20 13.35 21.20
N ASN A 18 -28.64 13.90 20.05
CA ASN A 18 -27.81 14.73 19.18
C ASN A 18 -28.43 16.14 19.13
N PRO A 19 -27.63 17.20 19.29
CA PRO A 19 -28.13 18.57 19.12
C PRO A 19 -28.52 18.78 17.66
N VAL A 20 -29.73 19.30 17.43
CA VAL A 20 -30.21 19.64 16.09
C VAL A 20 -29.58 20.95 15.65
N ASN A 21 -29.12 21.01 14.39
CA ASN A 21 -28.50 22.21 13.84
C ASN A 21 -29.54 23.34 13.68
N GLU A 22 -29.13 24.59 13.90
CA GLU A 22 -30.03 25.76 13.84
C GLU A 22 -30.58 25.97 12.42
N ASP A 23 -29.75 25.73 11.40
CA ASP A 23 -30.13 25.75 9.98
C ASP A 23 -31.27 24.78 9.65
N ASP A 24 -31.30 23.60 10.30
CA ASP A 24 -32.33 22.59 10.04
C ASP A 24 -33.68 23.03 10.62
N LEU A 25 -33.67 23.70 11.79
CA LEU A 25 -34.87 24.26 12.40
C LEU A 25 -35.45 25.40 11.57
N ASP A 26 -34.60 26.27 11.02
CA ASP A 26 -35.03 27.37 10.16
C ASP A 26 -35.60 26.86 8.84
N ARG A 27 -35.00 25.82 8.23
CA ARG A 27 -35.54 25.15 7.05
C ARG A 27 -36.91 24.53 7.32
N MET A 28 -37.06 23.78 8.41
CA MET A 28 -38.35 23.19 8.80
C MET A 28 -39.41 24.26 9.09
N GLY A 29 -39.01 25.38 9.71
CA GLY A 29 -39.88 26.53 9.95
C GLY A 29 -40.33 27.22 8.66
N ALA A 30 -39.43 27.39 7.70
CA ALA A 30 -39.75 27.93 6.37
C ALA A 30 -40.74 27.03 5.62
N THR A 31 -40.55 25.71 5.65
CA THR A 31 -41.48 24.76 5.02
C THR A 31 -42.88 24.82 5.64
N ILE A 32 -43.00 24.99 6.96
CA ILE A 32 -44.32 25.17 7.61
C ILE A 32 -45.00 26.46 7.14
N LYS A 33 -44.26 27.57 7.03
CA LYS A 33 -44.80 28.85 6.52
C LYS A 33 -45.28 28.73 5.08
N VAL A 34 -44.50 28.06 4.23
CA VAL A 34 -44.83 27.83 2.82
C VAL A 34 -46.08 26.95 2.68
N LEU A 35 -46.18 25.87 3.47
CA LEU A 35 -47.38 25.02 3.50
C LEU A 35 -48.61 25.78 4.03
N ALA A 36 -48.43 26.78 4.89
CA ALA A 36 -49.53 27.58 5.46
C ALA A 36 -50.10 28.62 4.50
N GLN A 37 -49.34 28.98 3.47
CA GLN A 37 -49.78 29.91 2.43
C GLN A 37 -50.65 29.22 1.35
N GLY A 38 -50.70 27.88 1.31
CA GLY A 38 -51.67 27.13 0.52
C GLY A 38 -51.60 27.39 -0.99
N ILE A 39 -50.40 27.37 -1.58
CA ILE A 39 -50.20 27.59 -3.02
C ILE A 39 -50.49 26.27 -3.78
N PRO A 40 -51.47 26.23 -4.69
CA PRO A 40 -52.01 24.98 -5.26
C PRO A 40 -51.04 24.17 -6.16
N GLU A 41 -49.92 24.75 -6.61
CA GLU A 41 -48.89 24.04 -7.39
C GLU A 41 -47.79 23.41 -6.53
N LEU A 42 -47.61 23.89 -5.29
CA LEU A 42 -46.51 23.48 -4.42
C LEU A 42 -46.78 22.12 -3.74
N ASP A 43 -48.04 21.77 -3.52
CA ASP A 43 -48.40 20.51 -2.85
C ASP A 43 -47.94 19.29 -3.67
N GLY A 44 -48.02 19.35 -4.99
CA GLY A 44 -47.51 18.30 -5.88
C GLY A 44 -45.98 18.18 -5.87
N GLN A 45 -45.26 19.31 -5.77
CA GLN A 45 -43.80 19.31 -5.70
C GLN A 45 -43.29 18.83 -4.33
N TYR A 46 -43.88 19.30 -3.23
CA TYR A 46 -43.50 18.85 -1.87
C TYR A 46 -43.95 17.43 -1.56
N GLY A 47 -45.01 16.93 -2.22
CA GLY A 47 -45.43 15.54 -2.11
C GLY A 47 -44.59 14.63 -2.98
N ASP A 48 -44.78 14.71 -4.30
CA ASP A 48 -44.27 13.71 -5.24
C ASP A 48 -42.78 13.88 -5.52
N ALA A 49 -42.29 15.11 -5.72
CA ALA A 49 -40.86 15.33 -6.00
C ALA A 49 -39.98 15.09 -4.77
N CYS A 50 -40.42 15.50 -3.57
CA CYS A 50 -39.70 15.16 -2.34
C CYS A 50 -39.73 13.65 -2.05
N LYS A 51 -40.83 12.96 -2.35
CA LYS A 51 -40.89 11.49 -2.23
C LYS A 51 -39.90 10.82 -3.18
N GLN A 52 -39.85 11.24 -4.45
CA GLN A 52 -38.88 10.70 -5.41
C GLN A 52 -37.42 10.98 -5.00
N SER A 53 -37.13 12.19 -4.51
CA SER A 53 -35.80 12.53 -3.99
C SER A 53 -35.42 11.69 -2.77
N LEU A 54 -36.38 11.42 -1.87
CA LEU A 54 -36.17 10.54 -0.73
C LEU A 54 -35.95 9.08 -1.15
N GLU A 55 -36.69 8.58 -2.13
CA GLU A 55 -36.48 7.23 -2.70
C GLU A 55 -35.09 7.11 -3.32
N LEU A 56 -34.62 8.12 -4.07
CA LEU A 56 -33.26 8.18 -4.60
C LEU A 56 -32.20 8.19 -3.49
N MET A 57 -32.41 8.99 -2.43
CA MET A 57 -31.50 9.04 -1.27
C MET A 57 -31.47 7.72 -0.51
N LEU A 58 -32.62 7.07 -0.30
CA LEU A 58 -32.72 5.77 0.37
C LEU A 58 -32.05 4.67 -0.46
N ASN A 59 -32.21 4.70 -1.78
CA ASN A 59 -31.51 3.78 -2.68
C ASN A 59 -29.99 4.00 -2.63
N ALA A 60 -29.50 5.24 -2.76
CA ALA A 60 -28.08 5.55 -2.62
C ALA A 60 -27.51 5.15 -1.25
N LYS A 61 -28.28 5.35 -0.18
CA LYS A 61 -27.90 4.95 1.18
C LYS A 61 -28.01 3.45 1.42
N SER A 62 -28.85 2.73 0.67
CA SER A 62 -28.92 1.27 0.71
C SER A 62 -27.71 0.65 0.01
N THR A 63 -27.24 1.25 -1.08
CA THR A 63 -25.99 0.90 -1.74
C THR A 63 -24.80 1.18 -0.82
N SER A 64 -24.75 2.35 -0.18
CA SER A 64 -23.67 2.64 0.78
C SER A 64 -23.72 1.82 2.07
N ARG A 65 -24.91 1.31 2.47
CA ARG A 65 -25.06 0.34 3.57
C ARG A 65 -24.66 -1.09 3.19
N LEU A 66 -24.55 -1.41 1.90
CA LEU A 66 -23.96 -2.68 1.48
C LEU A 66 -22.43 -2.65 1.61
N ASP A 67 -21.84 -1.45 1.60
CA ASP A 67 -20.42 -1.20 1.84
C ASP A 67 -20.06 -1.04 3.34
N ASP A 68 -21.06 -1.11 4.24
CA ASP A 68 -20.89 -0.96 5.69
C ASP A 68 -21.19 -2.32 6.39
N PRO A 69 -20.17 -3.08 6.84
CA PRO A 69 -20.30 -4.49 7.22
C PRO A 69 -21.00 -4.76 8.57
N THR A 70 -21.59 -3.75 9.22
CA THR A 70 -22.02 -3.85 10.62
C THR A 70 -23.53 -3.95 10.86
N ALA A 71 -24.38 -3.88 9.82
CA ALA A 71 -25.83 -3.70 9.99
C ALA A 71 -26.73 -4.90 9.60
N LYS A 72 -26.22 -6.14 9.63
CA LYS A 72 -27.04 -7.35 9.39
C LYS A 72 -26.98 -8.36 10.54
N THR A 73 -27.57 -8.02 11.68
CA THR A 73 -27.93 -9.00 12.73
C THR A 73 -29.42 -8.90 13.04
N GLY A 74 -30.24 -9.15 12.02
CA GLY A 74 -31.67 -9.38 12.15
C GLY A 74 -31.98 -10.87 12.01
N ARG A 75 -32.32 -11.51 13.14
CA ARG A 75 -32.83 -12.89 13.30
C ARG A 75 -33.40 -13.53 12.02
N SER A 76 -32.79 -14.63 11.56
CA SER A 76 -33.45 -15.59 10.65
C SER A 76 -33.25 -17.02 11.14
N LYS A 77 -34.38 -17.61 11.56
CA LYS A 77 -34.73 -19.00 11.88
C LYS A 77 -33.65 -20.10 11.67
N ASP A 78 -33.41 -20.84 12.76
CA ASP A 78 -32.67 -22.11 12.80
C ASP A 78 -33.40 -23.23 12.07
N PHE A 79 -33.22 -23.33 10.76
CA PHE A 79 -33.38 -24.57 10.02
C PHE A 79 -32.20 -24.71 9.07
N VAL A 80 -31.36 -25.73 9.30
CA VAL A 80 -30.21 -26.04 8.46
C VAL A 80 -30.55 -27.29 7.66
N GLU A 81 -30.55 -27.16 6.33
CA GLU A 81 -30.77 -28.24 5.39
C GLU A 81 -29.59 -29.23 5.40
N VAL A 82 -29.87 -30.53 5.28
CA VAL A 82 -28.88 -31.62 5.47
C VAL A 82 -27.76 -31.58 4.42
N ASP A 83 -28.03 -30.99 3.25
CA ASP A 83 -27.07 -30.87 2.14
C ASP A 83 -26.28 -29.55 2.14
N LYS A 84 -26.38 -28.74 3.20
CA LYS A 84 -25.61 -27.48 3.27
C LYS A 84 -24.12 -27.76 3.40
N THR A 85 -23.35 -27.37 2.39
CA THR A 85 -21.90 -27.55 2.32
C THR A 85 -21.20 -26.85 3.49
N ILE A 86 -20.34 -27.59 4.20
CA ILE A 86 -19.54 -27.08 5.31
C ILE A 86 -18.45 -26.16 4.74
N LYS A 87 -18.43 -24.88 5.15
CA LYS A 87 -17.35 -23.94 4.81
C LYS A 87 -16.30 -23.95 5.92
N PHE A 88 -15.07 -24.31 5.58
CA PHE A 88 -13.96 -24.31 6.53
C PHE A 88 -13.28 -22.94 6.56
N THR A 89 -13.47 -22.19 7.66
CA THR A 89 -13.02 -20.80 7.84
C THR A 89 -11.49 -20.65 7.79
N GLN A 90 -10.74 -21.73 8.02
CA GLN A 90 -9.27 -21.76 7.94
C GLN A 90 -8.74 -21.94 6.50
N LEU A 91 -9.57 -22.44 5.58
CA LEU A 91 -9.21 -22.71 4.17
C LEU A 91 -9.76 -21.64 3.21
N SER A 92 -10.71 -20.83 3.68
CA SER A 92 -11.13 -19.64 2.96
C SER A 92 -10.03 -18.59 3.00
N ALA A 93 -9.50 -18.23 1.83
CA ALA A 93 -8.76 -16.97 1.65
C ALA A 93 -9.59 -15.87 2.31
N ARG A 94 -8.98 -15.10 3.20
CA ARG A 94 -9.63 -14.21 4.18
C ARG A 94 -10.30 -12.97 3.55
N ASN A 95 -10.80 -13.10 2.33
CA ASN A 95 -11.53 -12.05 1.62
C ASN A 95 -13.05 -12.19 1.70
N ASN A 96 -13.56 -13.03 2.60
CA ASN A 96 -14.99 -13.05 2.90
C ASN A 96 -15.24 -13.32 4.40
N GLN A 97 -14.88 -12.36 5.24
CA GLN A 97 -15.31 -12.33 6.64
C GLN A 97 -16.46 -11.34 6.81
N GLN A 98 -17.67 -11.77 6.47
CA GLN A 98 -18.88 -11.27 7.12
C GLN A 98 -19.53 -12.44 7.87
N GLY A 99 -19.49 -12.41 9.21
CA GLY A 99 -20.42 -13.18 10.04
C GLY A 99 -19.88 -14.26 10.99
N GLU A 100 -18.73 -14.10 11.66
CA GLU A 100 -18.41 -14.96 12.81
C GLU A 100 -18.37 -14.22 14.14
N ASN A 101 -18.92 -14.90 15.16
CA ASN A 101 -19.07 -14.46 16.53
C ASN A 101 -17.71 -14.25 17.19
N LEU A 102 -17.29 -12.98 17.25
CA LEU A 102 -16.10 -12.45 17.95
C LEU A 102 -15.95 -12.92 19.42
N PHE A 103 -16.99 -13.47 20.03
CA PHE A 103 -17.01 -13.82 21.45
C PHE A 103 -16.19 -15.06 21.82
N ASP A 104 -16.08 -16.06 20.95
CA ASP A 104 -15.21 -17.23 21.23
C ASP A 104 -13.73 -16.92 20.91
N LEU A 105 -13.50 -16.01 19.96
CA LEU A 105 -12.18 -15.47 19.61
C LEU A 105 -11.62 -14.61 20.76
N SER A 106 -12.48 -13.84 21.44
CA SER A 106 -12.09 -13.04 22.62
C SER A 106 -11.92 -13.88 23.88
N LEU A 107 -12.68 -14.98 24.02
CA LEU A 107 -12.55 -15.91 25.14
C LEU A 107 -11.24 -16.71 25.09
N SER A 108 -10.82 -17.17 23.91
CA SER A 108 -9.54 -17.86 23.72
C SER A 108 -8.32 -16.94 23.77
N GLN A 109 -8.46 -15.63 23.48
CA GLN A 109 -7.43 -14.62 23.76
C GLN A 109 -7.30 -14.29 25.26
N ALA A 110 -8.42 -14.23 25.99
CA ALA A 110 -8.43 -13.94 27.44
C ALA A 110 -7.89 -15.11 28.29
N LEU A 111 -8.02 -16.36 27.82
CA LEU A 111 -7.40 -17.56 28.42
C LEU A 111 -5.90 -17.73 28.09
N GLY A 112 -5.31 -16.84 27.28
CA GLY A 112 -3.87 -16.85 26.95
C GLY A 112 -3.43 -17.99 26.03
N THR A 113 -4.35 -18.76 25.47
CA THR A 113 -4.08 -19.91 24.60
C THR A 113 -4.10 -19.56 23.10
N ALA A 114 -4.47 -18.33 22.74
CA ALA A 114 -4.39 -17.86 21.36
C ALA A 114 -2.96 -17.43 21.00
N PRO A 115 -2.34 -18.02 19.96
CA PRO A 115 -1.02 -17.59 19.50
C PRO A 115 -1.12 -16.17 18.90
N LYS A 116 -0.18 -15.29 19.27
CA LYS A 116 0.00 -13.98 18.65
C LYS A 116 0.26 -14.15 17.15
N SER A 117 -0.77 -14.09 16.31
CA SER A 117 -0.53 -14.00 14.87
C SER A 117 -0.22 -12.55 14.52
N GLN A 118 1.07 -12.24 14.38
CA GLN A 118 1.51 -11.27 13.38
C GLN A 118 0.68 -11.51 12.12
N LYS A 119 0.17 -10.44 11.49
CA LYS A 119 -0.49 -10.52 10.19
C LYS A 119 0.45 -11.24 9.22
N PHE A 120 0.26 -12.54 9.04
CA PHE A 120 1.00 -13.36 8.11
C PHE A 120 0.07 -13.56 6.92
N ASP A 121 0.23 -12.70 5.93
CA ASP A 121 -0.43 -12.87 4.65
C ASP A 121 0.32 -13.98 3.90
N PHE A 122 -0.33 -15.13 3.71
CA PHE A 122 0.30 -16.28 3.05
C PHE A 122 0.52 -16.03 1.55
N SER A 123 -0.16 -15.01 0.98
CA SER A 123 0.07 -14.49 -0.37
C SER A 123 1.29 -13.56 -0.47
N SER A 124 1.81 -13.02 0.64
CA SER A 124 3.12 -12.34 0.65
C SER A 124 4.21 -13.36 0.93
N SER A 125 4.63 -14.06 -0.13
CA SER A 125 5.67 -15.08 -0.13
C SER A 125 6.92 -14.65 0.65
N LYS A 126 7.14 -15.23 1.84
CA LYS A 126 8.44 -15.17 2.54
C LYS A 126 9.60 -15.56 1.62
N LEU A 127 9.36 -16.43 0.63
CA LEU A 127 10.38 -16.82 -0.36
C LEU A 127 10.70 -15.70 -1.36
N GLY A 128 9.79 -14.76 -1.62
CA GLY A 128 10.05 -13.63 -2.50
C GLY A 128 11.12 -12.67 -1.98
N LYS A 129 11.46 -12.76 -0.69
CA LYS A 129 12.54 -11.98 -0.05
C LYS A 129 13.87 -12.72 0.07
N VAL A 130 13.96 -13.93 -0.50
CA VAL A 130 15.22 -14.69 -0.61
C VAL A 130 15.90 -14.30 -1.91
N ILE A 131 17.15 -13.84 -1.82
CA ILE A 131 17.98 -13.46 -2.95
C ILE A 131 19.13 -14.46 -3.02
N GLN A 132 19.25 -15.14 -4.16
CA GLN A 132 20.41 -15.96 -4.45
C GLN A 132 21.63 -15.06 -4.64
N LEU A 133 22.69 -15.29 -3.86
CA LEU A 133 23.90 -14.47 -3.89
C LEU A 133 25.04 -15.12 -4.68
N ALA A 134 25.17 -16.44 -4.59
CA ALA A 134 26.19 -17.20 -5.30
C ALA A 134 25.61 -18.06 -6.43
N GLY A 135 26.42 -18.35 -7.44
CA GLY A 135 26.08 -19.29 -8.50
C GLY A 135 26.12 -20.74 -8.00
N PHE A 136 25.46 -21.65 -8.73
CA PHE A 136 25.51 -23.09 -8.43
C PHE A 136 26.87 -23.73 -8.71
N SER A 137 27.76 -23.04 -9.42
CA SER A 137 29.11 -23.50 -9.75
C SER A 137 30.16 -23.06 -8.72
N ASP A 138 29.78 -22.21 -7.77
CA ASP A 138 30.73 -21.64 -6.82
C ASP A 138 31.02 -22.65 -5.69
N PRO A 139 32.27 -22.73 -5.19
CA PRO A 139 32.63 -23.67 -4.10
C PRO A 139 31.80 -23.49 -2.83
N ILE A 140 31.33 -22.26 -2.60
CA ILE A 140 30.45 -21.89 -1.50
C ILE A 140 29.17 -21.34 -2.12
N TYR A 141 28.05 -21.96 -1.78
CA TYR A 141 26.73 -21.44 -2.11
C TYR A 141 26.24 -20.49 -1.02
N ALA A 142 25.61 -19.39 -1.43
CA ALA A 142 25.06 -18.41 -0.53
C ALA A 142 23.69 -17.91 -1.00
N GLU A 143 22.74 -17.86 -0.08
CA GLU A 143 21.44 -17.20 -0.26
C GLU A 143 21.18 -16.28 0.93
N ALA A 144 20.61 -15.12 0.69
CA ALA A 144 20.30 -14.15 1.72
C ALA A 144 18.80 -13.92 1.83
N TYR A 145 18.30 -14.01 3.05
CA TYR A 145 16.96 -13.58 3.42
C TYR A 145 17.02 -12.18 4.00
N VAL A 146 16.35 -11.24 3.35
CA VAL A 146 16.31 -9.82 3.78
C VAL A 146 15.07 -9.60 4.64
N ASN A 147 15.26 -9.32 5.93
CA ASN A 147 14.20 -8.91 6.82
C ASN A 147 14.32 -7.42 7.17
N VAL A 148 13.25 -6.68 6.91
CA VAL A 148 13.19 -5.23 7.08
C VAL A 148 12.36 -4.91 8.32
N ASN A 149 12.99 -4.33 9.35
CA ASN A 149 12.37 -3.95 10.62
C ASN A 149 12.54 -2.44 10.88
N GLN A 150 11.71 -1.59 10.26
CA GLN A 150 11.73 -0.13 10.43
C GLN A 150 13.12 0.51 10.17
N TYR A 151 13.97 0.63 11.18
CA TYR A 151 15.30 1.24 11.07
C TYR A 151 16.43 0.20 10.91
N ASP A 152 16.14 -1.08 11.19
CA ASP A 152 17.11 -2.17 11.14
C ASP A 152 16.77 -3.15 10.02
N ILE A 153 17.73 -3.40 9.13
CA ILE A 153 17.69 -4.49 8.15
C ILE A 153 18.50 -5.65 8.71
N VAL A 154 17.85 -6.78 8.93
CA VAL A 154 18.49 -8.03 9.34
C VAL A 154 18.65 -8.89 8.10
N LEU A 155 19.89 -9.14 7.71
CA LEU A 155 20.27 -10.07 6.66
C LEU A 155 20.59 -11.41 7.31
N ASP A 156 19.86 -12.45 6.92
CA ASP A 156 20.16 -13.83 7.31
C ASP A 156 20.74 -14.54 6.07
N VAL A 157 22.04 -14.78 6.07
CA VAL A 157 22.76 -15.38 4.94
C VAL A 157 23.04 -16.84 5.26
N LEU A 158 22.38 -17.73 4.53
CA LEU A 158 22.71 -19.15 4.54
C LEU A 158 23.93 -19.36 3.66
N ILE A 159 24.96 -19.97 4.24
CA ILE A 159 26.19 -20.33 3.55
C ILE A 159 26.32 -21.85 3.59
N VAL A 160 26.54 -22.45 2.43
CA VAL A 160 26.67 -23.91 2.28
C VAL A 160 28.00 -24.21 1.59
N ASN A 161 28.80 -25.07 2.20
CA ASN A 161 30.00 -25.60 1.58
C ASN A 161 29.61 -26.69 0.58
N GLN A 162 29.87 -26.48 -0.72
CA GLN A 162 29.60 -27.50 -1.73
C GLN A 162 30.80 -28.46 -1.95
N THR A 163 31.95 -28.15 -1.35
CA THR A 163 33.18 -28.93 -1.53
C THR A 163 33.29 -30.08 -0.52
N SER A 164 34.16 -31.05 -0.84
CA SER A 164 34.53 -32.14 0.06
C SER A 164 35.57 -31.75 1.12
N ASP A 165 36.08 -30.52 1.07
CA ASP A 165 37.13 -30.05 1.95
C ASP A 165 36.54 -29.23 3.11
N THR A 166 37.22 -29.24 4.25
CA THR A 166 36.87 -28.37 5.38
C THR A 166 37.33 -26.94 5.08
N LEU A 167 36.39 -26.00 5.04
CA LEU A 167 36.66 -24.58 4.85
C LEU A 167 36.81 -23.92 6.22
N GLN A 168 37.93 -23.25 6.45
CA GLN A 168 38.24 -22.53 7.67
C GLN A 168 38.11 -21.03 7.43
N ASN A 169 37.85 -20.29 8.51
CA ASN A 169 37.83 -18.83 8.50
C ASN A 169 36.87 -18.25 7.43
N VAL A 170 35.73 -18.92 7.22
CA VAL A 170 34.68 -18.46 6.30
C VAL A 170 34.06 -17.20 6.88
N SER A 171 34.37 -16.07 6.27
CA SER A 171 33.93 -14.75 6.74
C SER A 171 33.16 -14.03 5.64
N LEU A 172 31.94 -13.61 5.97
CA LEU A 172 31.12 -12.76 5.13
C LEU A 172 31.53 -11.30 5.34
N GLU A 173 32.13 -10.70 4.34
CA GLU A 173 32.48 -9.28 4.30
C GLU A 173 31.38 -8.51 3.58
N LEU A 174 30.76 -7.57 4.29
CA LEU A 174 29.71 -6.71 3.76
C LEU A 174 30.26 -5.28 3.59
N ALA A 175 30.00 -4.69 2.43
CA ALA A 175 30.25 -3.29 2.16
C ALA A 175 28.94 -2.64 1.68
N THR A 176 28.63 -1.46 2.21
CA THR A 176 27.40 -0.74 1.87
C THR A 176 27.72 0.50 1.04
N VAL A 177 26.87 0.79 0.06
CA VAL A 177 26.85 2.07 -0.66
C VAL A 177 25.51 2.74 -0.42
N GLY A 178 25.57 4.05 -0.18
CA GLY A 178 24.46 4.87 0.32
C GLY A 178 24.57 5.09 1.83
N ASP A 179 23.52 5.66 2.42
CA ASP A 179 23.46 5.98 3.85
C ASP A 179 23.00 4.80 4.70
N LEU A 180 23.65 3.66 4.50
CA LEU A 180 23.47 2.42 5.25
C LEU A 180 24.68 2.17 6.15
N LYS A 181 24.44 2.02 7.45
CA LYS A 181 25.49 1.78 8.44
C LYS A 181 25.53 0.32 8.84
N LEU A 182 26.62 -0.37 8.50
CA LEU A 182 26.89 -1.71 9.03
C LEU A 182 27.16 -1.61 10.54
N VAL A 183 26.34 -2.26 11.35
CA VAL A 183 26.45 -2.22 12.82
C VAL A 183 27.28 -3.38 13.33
N ASP A 184 27.14 -4.55 12.71
CA ASP A 184 27.76 -5.79 13.16
C ASP A 184 28.55 -6.45 12.03
N LYS A 185 29.77 -6.90 12.35
CA LYS A 185 30.61 -7.65 11.43
C LYS A 185 30.50 -9.13 11.80
N PRO A 186 30.01 -9.98 10.89
CA PRO A 186 29.93 -11.41 11.13
C PRO A 186 31.23 -12.02 11.65
N THR A 187 31.12 -12.90 12.66
CA THR A 187 32.24 -13.69 13.13
C THR A 187 32.58 -14.79 12.11
N PRO A 188 33.87 -15.04 11.83
CA PRO A 188 34.26 -16.14 10.94
C PRO A 188 33.79 -17.49 11.46
N VAL A 189 33.33 -18.35 10.56
CA VAL A 189 32.83 -19.70 10.85
C VAL A 189 33.71 -20.75 10.16
N THR A 190 33.81 -21.93 10.74
CA THR A 190 34.44 -23.09 10.08
C THR A 190 33.34 -24.02 9.59
N LEU A 191 33.37 -24.38 8.30
CA LEU A 191 32.39 -25.26 7.67
C LEU A 191 33.03 -26.61 7.35
N GLY A 192 32.38 -27.68 7.79
CA GLY A 192 32.72 -29.03 7.37
C GLY A 192 32.40 -29.29 5.89
N PRO A 193 32.82 -30.44 5.34
CA PRO A 193 32.41 -30.88 4.00
C PRO A 193 30.89 -31.01 3.92
N ALA A 194 30.28 -30.44 2.88
CA ALA A 194 28.81 -30.42 2.70
C ALA A 194 28.01 -29.83 3.88
N ASP A 195 28.67 -29.06 4.76
CA ASP A 195 28.06 -28.44 5.93
C ASP A 195 27.51 -27.04 5.61
N PHE A 196 26.61 -26.54 6.45
CA PHE A 196 25.99 -25.24 6.28
C PHE A 196 25.96 -24.44 7.58
N SER A 197 26.00 -23.11 7.46
CA SER A 197 25.85 -22.19 8.59
C SER A 197 25.05 -20.97 8.18
N ASN A 198 24.26 -20.45 9.12
CA ASN A 198 23.58 -19.17 8.97
C ASN A 198 24.39 -18.06 9.63
N ILE A 199 24.64 -17.00 8.86
CA ILE A 199 25.29 -15.79 9.32
C ILE A 199 24.27 -14.67 9.34
N LYS A 200 24.08 -14.06 10.51
CA LYS A 200 23.20 -12.90 10.67
C LYS A 200 24.02 -11.63 10.70
N ALA A 201 23.65 -10.67 9.87
CA ALA A 201 24.22 -9.33 9.86
C ALA A 201 23.11 -8.29 10.02
N THR A 202 23.38 -7.24 10.79
CA THR A 202 22.43 -6.14 10.99
C THR A 202 22.98 -4.85 10.39
N VAL A 203 22.19 -4.25 9.51
CA VAL A 203 22.48 -2.98 8.85
C VAL A 203 21.43 -1.96 9.27
N LYS A 204 21.88 -0.80 9.75
CA LYS A 204 20.99 0.31 10.10
C LYS A 204 20.78 1.21 8.90
N VAL A 205 19.51 1.54 8.66
CA VAL A 205 19.11 2.51 7.63
C VAL A 205 19.10 3.90 8.27
N ALA A 206 19.91 4.81 7.75
CA ALA A 206 19.94 6.19 8.22
C ALA A 206 19.07 7.13 7.36
N SER A 207 18.85 6.78 6.09
CA SER A 207 18.13 7.60 5.11
C SER A 207 17.24 6.77 4.18
N THR A 208 16.31 7.42 3.50
CA THR A 208 15.36 6.83 2.55
C THR A 208 15.91 6.66 1.13
N GLU A 209 17.22 6.50 1.02
CA GLU A 209 17.87 6.30 -0.27
C GLU A 209 17.95 4.80 -0.59
N ASN A 210 17.83 4.45 -1.88
CA ASN A 210 18.12 3.11 -2.34
C ASN A 210 19.57 2.73 -1.98
N GLY A 211 19.70 1.79 -1.06
CA GLY A 211 20.99 1.25 -0.67
C GLY A 211 21.34 0.00 -1.47
N VAL A 212 22.63 -0.15 -1.78
CA VAL A 212 23.18 -1.39 -2.34
C VAL A 212 24.17 -1.97 -1.35
N ILE A 213 24.01 -3.26 -1.07
CA ILE A 213 24.91 -4.00 -0.18
C ILE A 213 25.71 -4.97 -1.05
N PHE A 214 27.02 -4.73 -1.08
CA PHE A 214 28.01 -5.61 -1.66
C PHE A 214 28.41 -6.65 -0.64
N SER A 215 28.56 -7.89 -1.10
CA SER A 215 28.96 -8.99 -0.24
C SER A 215 30.06 -9.81 -0.90
N THR A 216 31.01 -10.24 -0.07
CA THR A 216 32.12 -11.10 -0.49
C THR A 216 32.34 -12.14 0.59
N ILE A 217 32.52 -13.39 0.22
CA ILE A 217 32.90 -14.45 1.16
C ILE A 217 34.38 -14.71 0.99
N SER A 218 35.16 -14.59 2.06
CA SER A 218 36.56 -15.05 2.08
C SER A 218 36.67 -16.34 2.90
N TYR A 219 37.51 -17.27 2.45
CA TYR A 219 37.71 -18.55 3.12
C TYR A 219 39.10 -19.13 2.87
N ASP A 220 39.55 -19.97 3.78
CA ASP A 220 40.82 -20.69 3.72
C ASP A 220 40.55 -22.21 3.64
N VAL A 221 41.25 -22.92 2.76
CA VAL A 221 41.12 -24.39 2.68
C VAL A 221 42.13 -25.03 3.63
N ARG A 222 41.68 -25.96 4.47
CA ARG A 222 42.56 -26.67 5.42
C ARG A 222 43.73 -27.33 4.69
N GLY A 223 44.95 -26.86 4.97
CA GLY A 223 46.19 -27.38 4.40
C GLY A 223 46.83 -26.50 3.33
N SER A 224 46.16 -25.43 2.86
CA SER A 224 46.81 -24.35 2.12
C SER A 224 47.19 -23.24 3.08
N THR A 225 48.49 -22.97 3.21
CA THR A 225 49.02 -21.96 4.15
C THR A 225 49.06 -20.54 3.58
N SER A 226 48.60 -20.30 2.35
CA SER A 226 48.71 -18.97 1.71
C SER A 226 47.59 -18.58 0.75
N ASP A 227 46.70 -19.48 0.34
CA ASP A 227 45.68 -19.16 -0.66
C ASP A 227 44.37 -18.78 0.02
N ARG A 228 44.22 -17.48 0.33
CA ARG A 228 42.95 -16.92 0.80
C ARG A 228 42.04 -16.74 -0.41
N ASN A 229 41.06 -17.63 -0.53
CA ASN A 229 40.11 -17.62 -1.63
C ASN A 229 38.98 -16.64 -1.32
N CYS A 230 38.44 -15.99 -2.36
CA CYS A 230 37.29 -15.11 -2.23
C CYS A 230 36.26 -15.40 -3.32
N VAL A 231 34.99 -15.37 -2.94
CA VAL A 231 33.84 -15.46 -3.84
C VAL A 231 33.13 -14.12 -3.80
N TYR A 232 33.01 -13.49 -4.97
CA TYR A 232 32.21 -12.28 -5.13
C TYR A 232 30.76 -12.68 -5.30
N LEU A 233 29.89 -12.08 -4.49
CA LEU A 233 28.47 -12.39 -4.50
C LEU A 233 27.69 -11.33 -5.27
N GLN A 234 26.46 -11.68 -5.64
CA GLN A 234 25.52 -10.75 -6.25
C GLN A 234 25.16 -9.61 -5.29
N ASP A 235 25.05 -8.40 -5.84
CA ASP A 235 24.66 -7.20 -5.11
C ASP A 235 23.21 -7.31 -4.61
N ILE A 236 23.01 -6.97 -3.33
CA ILE A 236 21.68 -6.91 -2.71
C ILE A 236 21.16 -5.48 -2.84
N LYS A 237 20.09 -5.30 -3.61
CA LYS A 237 19.39 -4.02 -3.75
C LYS A 237 18.30 -3.94 -2.70
N ILE A 238 18.35 -2.92 -1.84
CA ILE A 238 17.31 -2.67 -0.84
C ILE A 238 16.28 -1.72 -1.45
N ASP A 239 15.05 -2.21 -1.62
CA ASP A 239 13.92 -1.38 -2.06
C ASP A 239 13.34 -0.63 -0.85
N ILE A 240 13.36 0.72 -0.91
CA ILE A 240 12.85 1.58 0.17
C ILE A 240 11.31 1.73 0.15
N MET A 241 10.62 1.19 -0.87
CA MET A 241 9.16 1.36 -1.02
C MET A 241 8.34 0.82 0.15
N ASP A 242 8.86 -0.19 0.88
CA ASP A 242 8.22 -0.74 2.09
C ASP A 242 8.18 0.29 3.25
N TYR A 243 9.02 1.32 3.20
CA TYR A 243 9.11 2.39 4.20
C TYR A 243 8.25 3.62 3.86
N ILE A 244 7.65 3.64 2.68
CA ILE A 244 6.80 4.73 2.21
C ILE A 244 5.35 4.37 2.53
N VAL A 245 4.72 5.23 3.34
CA VAL A 245 3.32 5.12 3.70
C VAL A 245 2.50 6.22 3.01
N PRO A 246 1.21 5.96 2.70
CA PRO A 246 0.35 6.99 2.10
C PRO A 246 0.21 8.19 3.04
N GLY A 247 0.55 9.39 2.54
CA GLY A 247 0.42 10.65 3.28
C GLY A 247 -0.95 11.29 3.08
N ASN A 248 -1.41 12.12 4.02
CA ASN A 248 -2.62 12.92 3.86
C ASN A 248 -2.34 14.37 4.25
N VAL A 249 -2.47 15.27 3.28
CA VAL A 249 -2.08 16.67 3.38
C VAL A 249 -3.19 17.52 2.76
N ASN A 250 -3.49 18.67 3.34
CA ASN A 250 -4.47 19.61 2.80
C ASN A 250 -3.91 20.38 1.60
N ASP A 251 -4.77 20.91 0.71
CA ASP A 251 -4.33 21.66 -0.48
C ASP A 251 -3.42 22.86 -0.17
N ILE A 252 -3.64 23.53 0.96
CA ILE A 252 -2.83 24.68 1.39
C ILE A 252 -1.42 24.22 1.77
N GLU A 253 -1.33 23.18 2.60
CA GLU A 253 -0.07 22.58 3.04
C GLU A 253 0.69 21.97 1.86
N PHE A 254 -0.01 21.34 0.92
CA PHE A 254 0.59 20.81 -0.32
C PHE A 254 1.28 21.92 -1.10
N ARG A 255 0.63 23.07 -1.30
CA ARG A 255 1.25 24.20 -2.05
C ARG A 255 2.45 24.78 -1.33
N GLN A 256 2.40 24.84 0.00
CA GLN A 256 3.52 25.30 0.80
C GLN A 256 4.70 24.33 0.68
N MET A 257 4.50 23.04 0.99
CA MET A 257 5.54 22.02 0.89
C MET A 257 6.07 21.88 -0.54
N TRP A 258 5.20 21.99 -1.55
CA TRP A 258 5.62 21.98 -2.95
C TRP A 258 6.60 23.11 -3.27
N SER A 259 6.41 24.30 -2.68
CA SER A 259 7.33 25.43 -2.83
C SER A 259 8.60 25.27 -1.99
N ASP A 260 8.50 24.63 -0.82
CA ASP A 260 9.60 24.47 0.13
C ASP A 260 10.57 23.35 -0.28
N PHE A 261 10.12 22.36 -1.06
CA PHE A 261 10.96 21.25 -1.50
C PHE A 261 12.01 21.67 -2.53
N GLU A 262 13.27 21.36 -2.20
CA GLU A 262 14.45 21.75 -2.98
C GLU A 262 14.67 20.85 -4.20
N TRP A 263 14.36 19.55 -4.08
CA TRP A 263 14.64 18.56 -5.11
C TRP A 263 13.40 18.27 -5.95
N GLU A 264 13.59 18.27 -7.27
CA GLU A 264 12.56 17.90 -8.23
C GLU A 264 13.11 16.90 -9.25
N ASN A 265 12.30 15.88 -9.53
CA ASN A 265 12.53 14.93 -10.61
C ASN A 265 11.31 14.93 -11.54
N LYS A 266 11.55 15.06 -12.85
CA LYS A 266 10.52 15.04 -13.88
C LYS A 266 10.63 13.74 -14.68
N VAL A 267 9.64 12.87 -14.51
CA VAL A 267 9.53 11.60 -15.22
C VAL A 267 8.55 11.77 -16.38
N ASN A 268 8.99 11.46 -17.61
CA ASN A 268 8.12 11.46 -18.77
C ASN A 268 7.30 10.16 -18.80
N VAL A 269 6.00 10.29 -19.01
CA VAL A 269 5.06 9.16 -19.06
C VAL A 269 4.83 8.77 -20.51
N MET A 270 5.08 7.50 -20.82
CA MET A 270 4.62 6.85 -22.04
C MET A 270 4.22 5.43 -21.66
N THR A 271 2.91 5.15 -21.64
CA THR A 271 2.42 3.84 -21.18
C THR A 271 1.47 3.20 -22.19
N PRO A 272 1.43 1.85 -22.23
CA PRO A 272 0.46 1.11 -23.02
C PRO A 272 -0.90 0.95 -22.32
N ILE A 273 -1.10 1.62 -21.17
CA ILE A 273 -2.37 1.67 -20.46
C ILE A 273 -3.25 2.69 -21.19
N ARG A 274 -4.54 2.36 -21.35
CA ARG A 274 -5.49 3.14 -22.16
C ARG A 274 -6.42 4.01 -21.31
N ASP A 275 -6.74 3.56 -20.10
CA ASP A 275 -7.55 4.32 -19.17
C ASP A 275 -6.70 5.16 -18.21
N LEU A 276 -7.01 6.45 -18.12
CA LEU A 276 -6.34 7.42 -17.25
C LEU A 276 -6.56 7.09 -15.78
N ARG A 277 -7.76 6.60 -15.43
CA ARG A 277 -8.10 6.25 -14.04
C ARG A 277 -7.42 4.96 -13.62
N GLU A 278 -7.43 3.94 -14.46
CA GLU A 278 -6.64 2.72 -14.24
C GLU A 278 -5.15 3.03 -14.07
N PHE A 279 -4.61 3.93 -14.90
CA PHE A 279 -3.22 4.38 -14.77
C PHE A 279 -2.95 5.03 -13.41
N LEU A 280 -3.82 5.95 -12.95
CA LEU A 280 -3.68 6.60 -11.65
C LEU A 280 -3.76 5.60 -10.49
N ALA A 281 -4.71 4.66 -10.55
CA ALA A 281 -4.86 3.62 -9.54
C ALA A 281 -3.64 2.66 -9.53
N HIS A 282 -3.10 2.33 -10.70
CA HIS A 282 -1.88 1.54 -10.84
C HIS A 282 -0.66 2.28 -10.29
N LEU A 283 -0.54 3.58 -10.57
CA LEU A 283 0.50 4.43 -10.03
C LEU A 283 0.43 4.46 -8.49
N SER A 284 -0.75 4.76 -7.93
CA SER A 284 -0.97 4.82 -6.48
C SER A 284 -0.66 3.48 -5.79
N ALA A 285 -1.05 2.35 -6.38
CA ALA A 285 -0.77 1.02 -5.85
C ALA A 285 0.72 0.64 -5.94
N SER A 286 1.43 1.07 -6.97
CA SER A 286 2.86 0.76 -7.15
C SER A 286 3.78 1.66 -6.33
N THR A 287 3.36 2.89 -6.03
CA THR A 287 4.15 3.88 -5.28
C THR A 287 3.71 4.04 -3.82
N ASN A 288 2.65 3.34 -3.38
CA ASN A 288 2.04 3.53 -2.05
C ASN A 288 1.70 4.99 -1.73
N MET A 289 1.45 5.83 -2.75
CA MET A 289 1.09 7.23 -2.58
C MET A 289 -0.43 7.40 -2.52
N LYS A 290 -0.92 8.28 -1.66
CA LYS A 290 -2.33 8.65 -1.61
C LYS A 290 -2.65 9.70 -2.66
N VAL A 291 -3.74 9.53 -3.41
CA VAL A 291 -4.30 10.56 -4.27
C VAL A 291 -5.05 11.58 -3.40
N LEU A 292 -4.67 12.86 -3.50
CA LEU A 292 -5.31 13.96 -2.75
C LEU A 292 -6.45 14.61 -3.53
N THR A 293 -6.38 14.57 -4.86
CA THR A 293 -7.43 15.09 -5.73
C THR A 293 -8.73 14.29 -5.52
N GLY A 294 -9.83 14.98 -5.22
CA GLY A 294 -11.12 14.33 -4.96
C GLY A 294 -11.69 13.63 -6.19
N ASP A 295 -12.45 12.55 -5.96
CA ASP A 295 -13.01 11.71 -7.03
C ASP A 295 -13.89 12.51 -8.01
N ALA A 296 -14.59 13.54 -7.54
CA ALA A 296 -15.41 14.42 -8.38
C ALA A 296 -14.61 15.22 -9.43
N ALA A 297 -13.31 15.48 -9.18
CA ALA A 297 -12.42 16.14 -10.15
C ALA A 297 -11.76 15.13 -11.11
N ILE A 298 -11.84 13.84 -10.78
CA ILE A 298 -11.36 12.70 -11.58
C ILE A 298 -12.54 12.06 -12.35
N GLU A 299 -13.76 12.49 -12.04
CA GLU A 299 -15.01 12.03 -12.65
C GLU A 299 -15.37 12.91 -13.86
N GLY A 300 -15.12 12.36 -15.05
CA GLY A 300 -15.40 13.00 -16.32
C GLY A 300 -14.67 12.29 -17.46
N ASP A 301 -15.25 12.33 -18.66
CA ASP A 301 -14.65 11.77 -19.88
C ASP A 301 -13.72 12.81 -20.54
N CYS A 302 -12.80 13.36 -19.75
CA CYS A 302 -11.82 14.33 -20.21
C CYS A 302 -10.55 13.58 -20.67
N GLY A 303 -10.07 13.88 -21.88
CA GLY A 303 -8.84 13.33 -22.44
C GLY A 303 -7.55 13.78 -21.73
N PHE A 304 -7.65 14.46 -20.60
CA PHE A 304 -6.56 14.88 -19.74
C PHE A 304 -6.91 14.61 -18.26
N LEU A 305 -5.89 14.28 -17.46
CA LEU A 305 -6.00 14.05 -16.03
C LEU A 305 -4.83 14.72 -15.32
N ALA A 306 -5.16 15.55 -14.34
CA ALA A 306 -4.20 16.14 -13.42
C ALA A 306 -4.54 15.70 -11.98
N ALA A 307 -3.57 15.09 -11.30
CA ALA A 307 -3.76 14.60 -9.93
C ALA A 307 -2.55 14.92 -9.05
N ASN A 308 -2.83 15.28 -7.80
CA ASN A 308 -1.81 15.44 -6.77
C ASN A 308 -1.76 14.19 -5.90
N LEU A 309 -0.56 13.69 -5.63
CA LEU A 309 -0.32 12.57 -4.74
C LEU A 309 0.65 12.96 -3.63
N CYS A 310 0.50 12.30 -2.48
CA CYS A 310 1.36 12.48 -1.32
C CYS A 310 1.75 11.14 -0.72
N ALA A 311 3.00 11.06 -0.30
CA ALA A 311 3.54 9.99 0.51
C ALA A 311 4.31 10.58 1.69
N HIS A 312 4.34 9.81 2.78
CA HIS A 312 5.15 10.10 3.95
C HIS A 312 6.07 8.90 4.19
N SER A 313 7.32 9.14 4.55
CA SER A 313 8.25 8.09 4.92
C SER A 313 8.22 7.86 6.43
N ILE A 314 8.49 6.63 6.90
CA ILE A 314 8.67 6.35 8.33
C ILE A 314 9.83 7.15 8.98
N PHE A 315 10.70 7.74 8.16
CA PHE A 315 11.80 8.61 8.60
C PHE A 315 11.35 10.07 8.81
N GLY A 316 10.06 10.38 8.63
CA GLY A 316 9.53 11.74 8.78
C GLY A 316 9.78 12.64 7.57
N GLU A 317 10.11 12.05 6.42
CA GLU A 317 10.27 12.78 5.16
C GLU A 317 8.99 12.71 4.31
N ASP A 318 8.60 13.84 3.74
CA ASP A 318 7.44 13.93 2.86
C ASP A 318 7.86 13.95 1.38
N ALA A 319 7.07 13.26 0.55
CA ALA A 319 7.23 13.24 -0.89
C ALA A 319 5.90 13.59 -1.57
N LEU A 320 5.96 14.56 -2.48
CA LEU A 320 4.80 15.02 -3.24
C LEU A 320 5.00 14.68 -4.71
N ALA A 321 3.90 14.32 -5.39
CA ALA A 321 3.90 14.13 -6.82
C ALA A 321 2.73 14.87 -7.47
N ASN A 322 3.00 15.50 -8.61
CA ASN A 322 2.00 16.06 -9.48
C ASN A 322 2.02 15.27 -10.79
N VAL A 323 0.91 14.63 -11.10
CA VAL A 323 0.71 13.82 -12.30
C VAL A 323 -0.07 14.66 -13.29
N SER A 324 0.47 14.82 -14.49
CA SER A 324 -0.20 15.47 -15.62
C SER A 324 -0.10 14.58 -16.84
N VAL A 325 -1.21 13.95 -17.20
CA VAL A 325 -1.26 12.95 -18.28
C VAL A 325 -2.46 13.19 -19.20
N GLU A 326 -2.30 12.89 -20.48
CA GLU A 326 -3.30 13.07 -21.52
C GLU A 326 -3.31 11.87 -22.48
N LYS A 327 -4.44 11.64 -23.14
CA LYS A 327 -4.53 10.71 -24.26
C LYS A 327 -3.89 11.38 -25.48
N ALA A 328 -2.93 10.73 -26.14
CA ALA A 328 -2.22 11.32 -27.28
C ALA A 328 -3.16 11.72 -28.45
N LEU A 329 -4.29 11.02 -28.58
CA LEU A 329 -5.39 11.34 -29.47
C LEU A 329 -6.66 11.48 -28.62
N PRO A 330 -7.17 12.70 -28.40
CA PRO A 330 -8.29 12.96 -27.49
C PRO A 330 -9.61 12.27 -27.85
N MET A 331 -9.76 11.81 -29.11
CA MET A 331 -11.00 11.18 -29.62
C MET A 331 -10.88 9.67 -29.85
N ASP A 332 -9.72 9.06 -29.60
CA ASP A 332 -9.54 7.61 -29.73
C ASP A 332 -9.34 6.97 -28.36
N ASP A 333 -10.28 6.10 -27.98
CA ASP A 333 -10.27 5.45 -26.67
C ASP A 333 -9.13 4.41 -26.54
N SER A 334 -8.48 4.05 -27.65
CA SER A 334 -7.31 3.17 -27.66
C SER A 334 -5.96 3.91 -27.71
N SER A 335 -5.96 5.24 -27.60
CA SER A 335 -4.73 6.03 -27.67
C SER A 335 -3.81 5.80 -26.45
N PRO A 336 -2.48 5.74 -26.63
CA PRO A 336 -1.55 5.67 -25.50
C PRO A 336 -1.59 6.95 -24.65
N ILE A 337 -1.36 6.78 -23.36
CA ILE A 337 -1.27 7.90 -22.41
C ILE A 337 0.14 8.49 -22.48
N VAL A 338 0.20 9.79 -22.69
CA VAL A 338 1.43 10.60 -22.73
C VAL A 338 1.34 11.68 -21.67
N GLY A 339 2.46 12.05 -21.06
CA GLY A 339 2.46 13.13 -20.09
C GLY A 339 3.76 13.23 -19.30
N HIS A 340 3.69 13.86 -18.15
CA HIS A 340 4.82 13.93 -17.23
C HIS A 340 4.34 13.91 -15.78
N ILE A 341 5.17 13.32 -14.92
CA ILE A 341 4.99 13.31 -13.47
C ILE A 341 6.15 14.10 -12.88
N ARG A 342 5.83 15.10 -12.06
CA ARG A 342 6.82 15.86 -11.30
C ARG A 342 6.78 15.37 -9.87
N ILE A 343 7.91 14.90 -9.38
CA ILE A 343 8.07 14.44 -8.02
C ILE A 343 8.93 15.45 -7.31
N ARG A 344 8.52 15.89 -6.12
CA ARG A 344 9.31 16.76 -5.25
C ARG A 344 9.43 16.13 -3.87
N ALA A 345 10.62 16.23 -3.29
CA ALA A 345 10.90 15.75 -1.95
C ALA A 345 11.97 16.61 -1.29
N LYS A 346 12.10 16.48 0.02
CA LYS A 346 13.17 17.14 0.79
C LYS A 346 14.56 16.55 0.50
N SER A 347 14.64 15.24 0.28
CA SER A 347 15.89 14.52 -0.02
C SER A 347 15.98 14.15 -1.50
N GLN A 348 17.17 14.29 -2.08
CA GLN A 348 17.45 13.88 -3.46
C GLN A 348 17.21 12.38 -3.66
N GLY A 349 17.64 11.56 -2.71
CA GLY A 349 17.53 10.09 -2.78
C GLY A 349 16.08 9.62 -2.89
N MET A 350 15.18 10.22 -2.11
CA MET A 350 13.74 9.95 -2.17
C MET A 350 13.16 10.32 -3.54
N CYS A 351 13.51 11.50 -4.05
CA CYS A 351 12.99 12.02 -5.32
C CYS A 351 13.40 11.17 -6.53
N LEU A 352 14.64 10.70 -6.56
CA LEU A 352 15.15 9.80 -7.60
C LEU A 352 14.55 8.41 -7.49
N THR A 353 14.52 7.85 -6.27
CA THR A 353 14.00 6.49 -6.02
C THR A 353 12.54 6.34 -6.43
N LEU A 354 11.70 7.31 -6.05
CA LEU A 354 10.29 7.33 -6.48
C LEU A 354 10.18 7.47 -8.01
N GLY A 355 11.04 8.26 -8.64
CA GLY A 355 11.06 8.41 -10.10
C GLY A 355 11.43 7.13 -10.84
N ASP A 356 12.42 6.38 -10.34
CA ASP A 356 12.83 5.09 -10.89
C ASP A 356 11.73 4.04 -10.71
N LYS A 357 11.06 4.03 -9.55
CA LYS A 357 9.93 3.13 -9.30
C LYS A 357 8.76 3.44 -10.23
N ILE A 358 8.42 4.71 -10.41
CA ILE A 358 7.39 5.16 -11.34
C ILE A 358 7.73 4.75 -12.78
N SER A 359 8.99 4.92 -13.19
CA SER A 359 9.47 4.50 -14.51
C SER A 359 9.38 2.97 -14.71
N THR A 360 9.60 2.20 -13.66
CA THR A 360 9.48 0.73 -13.66
C THR A 360 8.01 0.29 -13.66
N ALA A 361 7.15 0.99 -12.91
CA ALA A 361 5.70 0.77 -12.88
C ALA A 361 5.07 1.06 -14.25
N MET A 362 5.57 2.04 -15.00
CA MET A 362 5.10 2.33 -16.36
C MET A 362 5.41 1.21 -17.36
N ARG A 363 6.50 0.46 -17.14
CA ARG A 363 6.93 -0.63 -18.02
C ARG A 363 6.29 -1.98 -17.69
N SER A 364 5.77 -2.14 -16.47
CA SER A 364 5.11 -3.36 -16.03
C SER A 364 3.60 -3.23 -16.21
N ARG A 365 3.00 -4.11 -17.02
CA ARG A 365 1.54 -4.32 -16.97
C ARG A 365 1.21 -5.18 -15.74
N ARG A 366 -0.05 -5.09 -15.27
CA ARG A 366 -0.63 -5.98 -14.24
C ARG A 366 -0.51 -7.48 -14.56
N ASP A 367 -0.23 -7.83 -15.81
CA ASP A 367 0.22 -9.16 -16.21
C ASP A 367 1.74 -9.15 -16.34
N GLY A 368 2.44 -9.95 -15.54
CA GLY A 368 3.91 -10.03 -15.43
C GLY A 368 4.66 -10.47 -16.70
N GLN A 369 4.39 -9.88 -17.86
CA GLN A 369 5.23 -9.96 -19.04
C GLN A 369 6.06 -8.68 -19.16
N PRO A 370 7.40 -8.79 -19.23
CA PRO A 370 8.25 -7.66 -19.60
C PRO A 370 7.95 -7.26 -21.05
N ILE A 371 7.94 -5.95 -21.30
CA ILE A 371 7.91 -5.40 -22.66
C ILE A 371 9.23 -5.80 -23.34
N ALA A 372 9.15 -6.69 -24.34
CA ALA A 372 10.27 -6.92 -25.23
C ALA A 372 10.64 -5.58 -25.88
N ALA A 373 11.91 -5.18 -25.74
CA ALA A 373 12.43 -3.99 -26.41
C ALA A 373 12.13 -4.08 -27.92
N PRO A 374 11.75 -2.99 -28.59
CA PRO A 374 11.69 -3.00 -30.04
C PRO A 374 13.11 -3.30 -30.55
N SER A 375 13.25 -4.41 -31.28
CA SER A 375 14.45 -4.76 -32.01
C SER A 375 14.79 -3.62 -32.96
N ALA A 376 15.90 -2.93 -32.68
CA ALA A 376 16.61 -2.15 -33.68
C ALA A 376 17.50 -3.09 -34.50
#